data_AF-A0A562KVF1-F1
#
_entry.id   AF-A0A562KVF1-F1
#
_cell.length_a   1.000
_cell.length_b   1.000
_cell.length_c   1.000
_cell.angle_alpha   90.00
_cell.angle_beta   90.00
_cell.angle_gamma   90.00
#
_symmetry.space_group_name_H-M   'P 1'
#
loop_
_entity.id
_entity.type
_entity.pdbx_description
1 polymer ?
#
loop_
_entity_poly.entity_id
_entity_poly.type
_entity_poly.pdbx_seq_one_letter_code
_entity_poly.pdbx_strand_id
1 'polypeptide(L)'
;MKRFPLQQLIQLREHRLEKARQLVLQRQRERQQCELACTRIEEEIAMLDAEKGEQRQRLLDPPPPGVDWSSVLAQREAHIELLGLQAVAARERLKQAQEKLREADNALREAREAFFRAKARQDALEKRKAVWRSEMLAQELRLEEAANADLLTVRPLTAGDNGGGP
;
A
#
# COMPACT_ATOMS: atom_id res chain seq x y z
N MET A 1 1.37 -38.83 -7.58
CA MET A 1 0.65 -37.71 -6.94
C MET A 1 -0.15 -36.91 -7.97
N LYS A 2 -1.47 -36.80 -7.79
CA LYS A 2 -2.34 -36.00 -8.68
C LYS A 2 -2.08 -34.50 -8.44
N ARG A 3 -2.09 -33.68 -9.50
CA ARG A 3 -1.97 -32.20 -9.39
C ARG A 3 -3.33 -31.57 -9.08
N PHE A 4 -3.34 -30.50 -8.29
CA PHE A 4 -4.57 -29.78 -7.97
C PHE A 4 -5.18 -29.16 -9.24
N PRO A 5 -6.47 -29.42 -9.55
CA PRO A 5 -7.10 -28.98 -10.81
C PRO A 5 -7.07 -27.46 -11.04
N LEU A 6 -7.06 -26.64 -9.98
CA LEU A 6 -7.06 -25.17 -10.10
C LEU A 6 -5.67 -24.55 -9.84
N GLN A 7 -4.59 -25.32 -10.02
CA GLN A 7 -3.23 -24.84 -9.76
C GLN A 7 -2.85 -23.61 -10.62
N GLN A 8 -3.25 -23.59 -11.90
CA GLN A 8 -2.99 -22.44 -12.78
C GLN A 8 -3.73 -21.17 -12.34
N LEU A 9 -4.94 -21.33 -11.80
CA LEU A 9 -5.73 -20.21 -11.28
C LEU A 9 -5.07 -19.57 -10.05
N ILE A 10 -4.44 -20.39 -9.19
CA ILE A 10 -3.67 -19.92 -8.03
C ILE A 10 -2.48 -19.07 -8.51
N GLN A 11 -1.67 -19.57 -9.44
CA GLN A 11 -0.52 -18.84 -9.98
C GLN A 11 -0.92 -17.50 -10.61
N LEU A 12 -2.03 -17.49 -11.36
CA LEU A 12 -2.54 -16.26 -11.96
C LEU A 12 -3.04 -15.25 -10.91
N ARG A 13 -3.59 -15.73 -9.79
CA ARG A 13 -4.02 -14.88 -8.67
C ARG A 13 -2.84 -14.36 -7.86
N GLU A 14 -1.81 -15.16 -7.63
CA GLU A 14 -0.53 -14.74 -7.04
C GLU A 14 0.07 -13.57 -7.83
N HIS A 15 0.14 -13.69 -9.17
CA HIS A 15 0.61 -12.60 -10.02
C HIS A 15 -0.26 -11.34 -9.84
N ARG A 16 -1.58 -11.47 -9.84
CA ARG A 16 -2.48 -10.31 -9.66
C ARG A 16 -2.33 -9.68 -8.29
N LEU A 17 -2.10 -10.48 -7.24
CA LEU A 17 -1.82 -9.99 -5.89
C LEU A 17 -0.51 -9.19 -5.86
N GLU A 18 0.55 -9.71 -6.48
CA GLU A 18 1.84 -9.02 -6.55
C GLU A 18 1.73 -7.69 -7.31
N LYS A 19 0.98 -7.66 -8.44
CA LYS A 19 0.66 -6.41 -9.14
C LYS A 19 -0.09 -5.42 -8.24
N ALA A 20 -1.08 -5.88 -7.48
CA ALA A 20 -1.81 -5.03 -6.54
C ALA A 20 -0.91 -4.50 -5.41
N ARG A 21 0.03 -5.32 -4.92
CA ARG A 21 1.03 -4.92 -3.93
C ARG A 21 1.94 -3.81 -4.46
N GLN A 22 2.46 -3.98 -5.67
CA GLN A 22 3.28 -2.97 -6.34
C GLN A 22 2.53 -1.64 -6.50
N LEU A 23 1.25 -1.71 -6.87
CA LEU A 23 0.41 -0.52 -6.97
C LEU A 23 0.23 0.18 -5.62
N VAL A 24 0.00 -0.56 -4.53
CA VAL A 24 -0.08 0.04 -3.18
C VAL A 24 1.23 0.75 -2.83
N LEU A 25 2.38 0.13 -3.07
CA LEU A 25 3.68 0.72 -2.81
C LEU A 25 3.91 1.99 -3.64
N GLN A 26 3.49 1.99 -4.91
CA GLN A 26 3.54 3.16 -5.76
C GLN A 26 2.67 4.30 -5.19
N ARG A 27 1.41 4.03 -4.84
CA ARG A 27 0.52 5.05 -4.25
C ARG A 27 1.02 5.58 -2.91
N GLN A 28 1.70 4.76 -2.11
CA GLN A 28 2.34 5.22 -0.87
C GLN A 28 3.44 6.23 -1.16
N ARG A 29 4.28 5.99 -2.17
CA ARG A 29 5.34 6.93 -2.57
C ARG A 29 4.75 8.23 -3.10
N GLU A 30 3.71 8.16 -3.92
CA GLU A 30 3.02 9.34 -4.45
C GLU A 30 2.42 10.19 -3.32
N ARG A 31 1.71 9.57 -2.36
CA ARG A 31 1.23 10.28 -1.16
C ARG A 31 2.36 10.95 -0.40
N GLN A 32 3.46 10.24 -0.14
CA GLN A 32 4.61 10.81 0.57
C GLN A 32 5.21 12.02 -0.17
N GLN A 33 5.27 11.98 -1.50
CA GLN A 33 5.70 13.13 -2.29
C GLN A 33 4.74 14.32 -2.15
N CYS A 34 3.43 14.08 -2.11
CA CYS A 34 2.44 15.11 -1.86
C CYS A 34 2.57 15.72 -0.45
N GLU A 35 2.82 14.89 0.58
CA GLU A 35 3.06 15.36 1.94
C GLU A 35 4.30 16.27 2.00
N LEU A 36 5.41 15.82 1.43
CA LEU A 36 6.64 16.62 1.38
C LEU A 36 6.43 17.94 0.62
N ALA A 37 5.63 17.94 -0.45
CA ALA A 37 5.30 19.16 -1.16
C ALA A 37 4.48 20.14 -0.30
N CYS A 38 3.52 19.63 0.48
CA CYS A 38 2.76 20.46 1.43
C CYS A 38 3.68 21.07 2.49
N THR A 39 4.52 20.23 3.13
CA THR A 39 5.47 20.69 4.16
C THR A 39 6.41 21.77 3.65
N ARG A 40 6.96 21.60 2.44
CA ARG A 40 7.84 22.63 1.83
C ARG A 40 7.14 23.97 1.63
N ILE A 41 5.86 23.96 1.23
CA ILE A 41 5.09 25.20 1.04
C ILE A 41 4.72 25.81 2.40
N GLU A 42 4.43 25.01 3.42
CA GLU A 42 4.21 25.48 4.78
C GLU A 42 5.45 26.16 5.37
N GLU A 43 6.63 25.57 5.15
CA GLU A 43 7.92 26.16 5.52
C GLU A 43 8.16 27.49 4.77
N GLU A 44 7.87 27.54 3.47
CA GLU A 44 7.93 28.78 2.67
C GLU A 44 7.04 29.89 3.25
N ILE A 45 5.79 29.56 3.59
CA ILE A 45 4.86 30.53 4.20
C ILE A 45 5.40 31.02 5.54
N ALA A 46 5.91 30.13 6.38
CA ALA A 46 6.47 30.48 7.67
C ALA A 46 7.67 31.43 7.53
N MET A 47 8.56 31.19 6.55
CA MET A 47 9.67 32.09 6.27
C MET A 47 9.19 33.47 5.80
N LEU A 48 8.22 33.53 4.88
CA LEU A 48 7.66 34.79 4.39
C LEU A 48 6.99 35.60 5.50
N ASP A 49 6.22 34.94 6.37
CA ASP A 49 5.56 35.60 7.49
C ASP A 49 6.58 36.08 8.55
N ALA A 50 7.66 35.33 8.78
CA ALA A 50 8.75 35.73 9.67
C ALA A 50 9.51 36.95 9.13
N GLU A 51 9.93 36.92 7.86
CA GLU A 51 10.63 38.02 7.19
C GLU A 51 9.75 39.28 7.18
N LYS A 52 8.46 39.14 6.87
CA LYS A 52 7.50 40.24 6.94
C LYS A 52 7.39 40.83 8.35
N GLY A 53 7.41 39.97 9.37
CA GLY A 53 7.41 40.39 10.78
C GLY A 53 8.66 41.19 11.15
N GLU A 54 9.82 40.72 10.73
CA GLU A 54 11.12 41.40 10.93
C GLU A 54 11.15 42.77 10.23
N GLN A 55 10.70 42.85 8.98
CA GLN A 55 10.63 44.11 8.23
C GLN A 55 9.68 45.12 8.88
N ARG A 56 8.55 44.64 9.43
CA ARG A 56 7.62 45.49 10.19
C ARG A 56 8.24 46.03 11.48
N GLN A 57 9.03 45.23 12.18
CA GLN A 57 9.73 45.69 13.40
C GLN A 57 10.75 46.79 13.08
N ARG A 58 11.43 46.68 11.93
CA ARG A 58 12.43 47.64 11.47
C ARG A 58 11.88 48.82 10.68
N LEU A 59 10.56 48.95 10.56
CA LEU A 59 9.92 49.92 9.67
C LEU A 59 10.39 51.35 9.98
N LEU A 60 10.52 51.68 11.27
CA LEU A 60 10.91 53.00 11.77
C LEU A 60 12.41 53.11 12.11
N ASP A 61 13.23 52.11 11.76
CA ASP A 61 14.67 52.17 12.00
C ASP A 61 15.28 53.33 11.19
N PRO A 62 16.15 54.15 11.80
CA PRO A 62 16.70 55.30 11.11
C PRO A 62 17.49 54.88 9.86
N PRO A 63 17.31 55.56 8.72
CA PRO A 63 18.07 55.30 7.52
C PRO A 63 19.51 55.79 7.70
N PRO A 64 20.45 55.31 6.86
CA PRO A 64 21.81 55.81 6.86
C PRO A 64 21.87 57.33 6.65
N PRO A 65 22.91 58.01 7.19
CA PRO A 65 23.05 59.45 7.03
C PRO A 65 23.14 59.82 5.55
N GLY A 66 22.42 60.88 5.16
CA GLY A 66 22.37 61.36 3.78
C GLY A 66 21.30 60.70 2.90
N VAL A 67 20.53 59.74 3.43
CA VAL A 67 19.41 59.10 2.71
C VAL A 67 18.08 59.72 3.13
N ASP A 68 17.21 59.99 2.17
CA ASP A 68 15.87 60.54 2.44
C ASP A 68 14.95 59.54 3.13
N TRP A 69 14.34 59.98 4.24
CA TRP A 69 13.46 59.15 5.06
C TRP A 69 12.22 58.69 4.30
N SER A 70 11.62 59.57 3.49
CA SER A 70 10.37 59.27 2.79
C SER A 70 10.56 58.14 1.76
N SER A 71 11.68 58.17 1.03
CA SER A 71 12.03 57.12 0.07
C SER A 71 12.27 55.76 0.74
N VAL A 72 12.96 55.72 1.89
CA VAL A 72 13.29 54.47 2.59
C VAL A 72 12.04 53.87 3.20
N LEU A 73 11.17 54.69 3.78
CA LEU A 73 9.89 54.23 4.30
C LEU A 73 9.03 53.63 3.20
N ALA A 74 8.86 54.34 2.07
CA ALA A 74 8.09 53.85 0.93
C ALA A 74 8.65 52.52 0.38
N GLN A 75 9.97 52.38 0.32
CA GLN A 75 10.61 51.13 -0.11
C GLN A 75 10.33 49.97 0.86
N ARG A 76 10.42 50.21 2.17
CA ARG A 76 10.14 49.19 3.19
C ARG A 76 8.68 48.77 3.19
N GLU A 77 7.76 49.72 3.05
CA GLU A 77 6.32 49.45 2.92
C GLU A 77 6.03 48.60 1.69
N ALA A 78 6.56 48.98 0.51
CA ALA A 78 6.41 48.21 -0.72
C ALA A 78 6.97 46.78 -0.60
N HIS A 79 8.09 46.61 0.12
CA HIS A 79 8.66 45.29 0.38
C HIS A 79 7.77 44.43 1.30
N ILE A 80 7.21 45.02 2.37
CA ILE A 80 6.26 44.33 3.26
C ILE A 80 4.99 43.91 2.51
N GLU A 81 4.50 44.75 1.60
CA GLU A 81 3.38 44.44 0.72
C GLU A 81 3.71 43.28 -0.21
N LEU A 82 4.88 43.29 -0.87
CA LEU A 82 5.34 42.22 -1.74
C LEU A 82 5.42 40.87 -1.00
N LEU A 83 6.02 40.84 0.19
CA LEU A 83 6.05 39.63 1.04
C LEU A 83 4.64 39.15 1.37
N GLY A 84 3.71 40.09 1.63
CA GLY A 84 2.31 39.78 1.83
C GLY A 84 1.65 39.10 0.62
N LEU A 85 1.88 39.62 -0.58
CA LEU A 85 1.36 39.04 -1.83
C LEU A 85 1.95 37.66 -2.09
N GLN A 86 3.25 37.48 -1.87
CA GLN A 86 3.91 36.18 -2.00
C GLN A 86 3.34 35.14 -1.02
N ALA A 87 3.09 35.53 0.24
CA ALA A 87 2.49 34.65 1.23
C ALA A 87 1.05 34.24 0.84
N VAL A 88 0.25 35.15 0.26
CA VAL A 88 -1.08 34.82 -0.26
C VAL A 88 -0.99 33.81 -1.40
N ALA A 89 -0.12 34.06 -2.38
CA ALA A 89 0.10 33.12 -3.49
C ALA A 89 0.62 31.75 -3.01
N ALA A 90 1.48 31.72 -1.99
CA ALA A 90 1.95 30.48 -1.38
C ALA A 90 0.82 29.71 -0.69
N ARG A 91 -0.09 30.40 0.02
CA ARG A 91 -1.28 29.77 0.64
C ARG A 91 -2.24 29.20 -0.39
N GLU A 92 -2.41 29.84 -1.54
CA GLU A 92 -3.20 29.29 -2.65
C GLU A 92 -2.56 28.02 -3.21
N ARG A 93 -1.23 28.02 -3.41
CA ARG A 93 -0.48 26.81 -3.79
C ARG A 93 -0.59 25.70 -2.74
N LEU A 94 -0.55 26.04 -1.45
CA LEU A 94 -0.72 25.08 -0.37
C LEU A 94 -2.10 24.42 -0.44
N LYS A 95 -3.16 25.20 -0.66
CA LYS A 95 -4.52 24.65 -0.80
C LYS A 95 -4.59 23.63 -1.95
N GLN A 96 -4.01 23.96 -3.11
CA GLN A 96 -3.95 23.03 -4.26
C GLN A 96 -3.12 21.78 -3.95
N ALA A 97 -2.00 21.93 -3.22
CA ALA A 97 -1.17 20.79 -2.81
C ALA A 97 -1.91 19.86 -1.82
N GLN A 98 -2.67 20.43 -0.88
CA GLN A 98 -3.50 19.69 0.06
C GLN A 98 -4.65 18.96 -0.64
N GLU A 99 -5.24 19.54 -1.68
CA GLU A 99 -6.22 18.85 -2.53
C GLU A 99 -5.61 17.62 -3.21
N LYS A 100 -4.42 17.76 -3.80
CA LYS A 100 -3.66 16.62 -4.37
C LYS A 100 -3.31 15.55 -3.33
N LEU A 101 -2.96 15.96 -2.11
CA LEU A 101 -2.69 15.02 -1.02
C LEU A 101 -3.96 14.19 -0.68
N ARG A 102 -5.12 14.83 -0.62
CA ARG A 102 -6.41 14.13 -0.39
C ARG A 102 -6.73 13.15 -1.52
N GLU A 103 -6.47 13.53 -2.77
CA GLU A 103 -6.62 12.63 -3.93
C GLU A 103 -5.67 11.43 -3.83
N ALA A 104 -4.41 11.66 -3.48
CA ALA A 104 -3.42 10.59 -3.28
C ALA A 104 -3.80 9.64 -2.13
N ASP A 105 -4.35 10.17 -1.04
CA ASP A 105 -4.88 9.37 0.08
C ASP A 105 -6.06 8.49 -0.34
N ASN A 106 -7.00 9.05 -1.11
CA ASN A 106 -8.12 8.29 -1.66
C ASN A 106 -7.62 7.17 -2.58
N ALA A 107 -6.68 7.48 -3.49
CA ALA A 107 -6.10 6.49 -4.40
C ALA A 107 -5.34 5.38 -3.64
N LEU A 108 -4.63 5.71 -2.56
CA LEU A 108 -3.97 4.75 -1.70
C LEU A 108 -4.98 3.84 -0.99
N ARG A 109 -6.09 4.40 -0.47
CA ARG A 109 -7.16 3.62 0.15
C ARG A 109 -7.76 2.63 -0.85
N GLU A 110 -8.11 3.09 -2.05
CA GLU A 110 -8.66 2.23 -3.11
C GLU A 110 -7.69 1.11 -3.51
N ALA A 111 -6.39 1.42 -3.65
CA ALA A 111 -5.37 0.42 -3.94
C ALA A 111 -5.26 -0.64 -2.82
N ARG A 112 -5.34 -0.22 -1.55
CA ARG A 112 -5.34 -1.14 -0.39
C ARG A 112 -6.57 -2.04 -0.40
N GLU A 113 -7.75 -1.48 -0.63
CA GLU A 113 -8.99 -2.27 -0.73
C GLU A 113 -8.94 -3.27 -1.89
N ALA A 114 -8.40 -2.88 -3.04
CA ALA A 114 -8.19 -3.78 -4.17
C ALA A 114 -7.21 -4.92 -3.82
N PHE A 115 -6.11 -4.61 -3.13
CA PHE A 115 -5.15 -5.60 -2.63
C PHE A 115 -5.80 -6.59 -1.67
N PHE A 116 -6.55 -6.12 -0.67
CA PHE A 116 -7.22 -7.00 0.29
C PHE A 116 -8.27 -7.88 -0.38
N ARG A 117 -9.04 -7.33 -1.34
CA ARG A 117 -9.99 -8.13 -2.14
C ARG A 117 -9.28 -9.18 -3.00
N ALA A 118 -8.12 -8.87 -3.57
CA ALA A 118 -7.32 -9.82 -4.33
C ALA A 118 -6.77 -10.94 -3.42
N LYS A 119 -6.24 -10.57 -2.25
CA LYS A 119 -5.70 -11.48 -1.25
C LYS A 119 -6.77 -12.45 -0.74
N ALA A 120 -7.94 -11.95 -0.34
CA ALA A 120 -9.04 -12.79 0.12
C ALA A 120 -9.45 -13.87 -0.91
N ARG A 121 -9.44 -13.52 -2.19
CA ARG A 121 -9.74 -14.48 -3.28
C ARG A 121 -8.63 -15.52 -3.47
N GLN A 122 -7.37 -15.15 -3.26
CA GLN A 122 -6.25 -16.09 -3.29
C GLN A 122 -6.32 -17.04 -2.09
N ASP A 123 -6.48 -16.50 -0.89
CA ASP A 123 -6.56 -17.28 0.35
C ASP A 123 -7.71 -18.31 0.28
N ALA A 124 -8.86 -17.95 -0.31
CA ALA A 124 -9.96 -18.87 -0.53
C ALA A 124 -9.59 -20.05 -1.45
N LEU A 125 -8.79 -19.83 -2.50
CA LEU A 125 -8.32 -20.89 -3.39
C LEU A 125 -7.27 -21.78 -2.72
N GLU A 126 -6.38 -21.19 -1.91
CA GLU A 126 -5.38 -21.93 -1.15
C GLU A 126 -6.05 -22.85 -0.11
N LYS A 127 -7.07 -22.36 0.59
CA LYS A 127 -7.90 -23.17 1.48
C LYS A 127 -8.55 -24.34 0.74
N ARG A 128 -9.13 -24.09 -0.44
CA ARG A 128 -9.73 -25.15 -1.26
C ARG A 128 -8.69 -26.19 -1.72
N LYS A 129 -7.47 -25.76 -2.05
CA LYS A 129 -6.35 -26.65 -2.39
C LYS A 129 -5.91 -27.49 -1.19
N ALA A 130 -5.96 -26.95 0.02
CA ALA A 130 -5.64 -27.70 1.25
C ALA A 130 -6.69 -28.79 1.51
N VAL A 131 -7.98 -28.46 1.43
CA VAL A 131 -9.09 -29.43 1.59
C VAL A 131 -9.00 -30.55 0.54
N TRP A 132 -8.81 -30.20 -0.73
CA TRP A 132 -8.66 -31.20 -1.78
C TRP A 132 -7.47 -32.14 -1.54
N ARG A 133 -6.34 -31.61 -1.03
CA ARG A 133 -5.18 -32.45 -0.68
C ARG A 133 -5.51 -33.44 0.43
N SER A 134 -6.20 -33.00 1.49
CA SER A 134 -6.64 -33.93 2.55
C SER A 134 -7.62 -34.97 2.06
N GLU A 135 -8.54 -34.62 1.15
CA GLU A 135 -9.48 -35.58 0.56
C GLU A 135 -8.77 -36.63 -0.30
N MET A 136 -7.78 -36.23 -1.11
CA MET A 136 -6.99 -37.17 -1.91
C MET A 136 -6.20 -38.14 -1.03
N LEU A 137 -5.57 -37.65 0.04
CA LEU A 137 -4.84 -38.50 0.99
C LEU A 137 -5.79 -39.47 1.70
N ALA A 138 -6.97 -39.01 2.12
CA ALA A 138 -7.97 -39.88 2.76
C ALA A 138 -8.51 -40.95 1.78
N GLN A 139 -8.64 -40.63 0.50
CA GLN A 139 -9.02 -41.61 -0.53
C GLN A 139 -7.91 -42.65 -0.77
N GLU A 140 -6.66 -42.20 -0.87
CA GLU A 140 -5.50 -43.09 -1.01
C GLU A 140 -5.42 -44.07 0.17
N LEU A 141 -5.56 -43.56 1.41
CA LEU A 141 -5.57 -44.39 2.60
C LEU A 141 -6.70 -45.44 2.59
N ARG A 142 -7.93 -45.06 2.22
CA ARG A 142 -9.05 -46.00 2.12
C ARG A 142 -8.82 -47.09 1.06
N LEU A 143 -8.18 -46.73 -0.05
CA LEU A 143 -7.84 -47.69 -1.11
C LEU A 143 -6.76 -48.67 -0.63
N GLU A 144 -5.77 -48.19 0.14
CA GLU A 144 -4.76 -49.03 0.77
C GLU A 144 -5.37 -49.97 1.83
N GLU A 145 -6.27 -49.46 2.67
CA GLU A 145 -7.01 -50.26 3.66
C GLU A 145 -7.87 -51.35 3.00
N ALA A 146 -8.60 -51.01 1.92
CA ALA A 146 -9.38 -51.98 1.15
C ALA A 146 -8.50 -53.04 0.50
N ALA A 147 -7.40 -52.65 -0.14
CA ALA A 147 -6.45 -53.59 -0.74
C ALA A 147 -5.81 -54.53 0.30
N ASN A 148 -5.49 -54.00 1.48
CA ASN A 148 -4.98 -54.81 2.60
C ASN A 148 -6.05 -55.79 3.12
N ALA A 149 -7.30 -55.36 3.23
CA ALA A 149 -8.41 -56.23 3.62
C ALA A 149 -8.62 -57.36 2.60
N ASP A 150 -8.59 -57.05 1.30
CA ASP A 150 -8.71 -58.05 0.23
C ASP A 150 -7.59 -59.10 0.31
N LEU A 151 -6.34 -58.68 0.54
CA LEU A 151 -5.20 -59.60 0.74
C LEU A 151 -5.39 -60.52 1.96
N LEU A 152 -5.95 -60.00 3.06
CA LEU A 152 -6.25 -60.78 4.25
C LEU A 152 -7.39 -61.78 4.04
N THR A 153 -8.35 -61.48 3.16
CA THR A 153 -9.46 -62.39 2.81
C THR A 153 -9.07 -63.49 1.80
N VAL A 154 -8.06 -63.26 0.95
CA VAL A 154 -7.52 -64.27 0.03
C VAL A 154 -6.58 -65.25 0.74
N ARG A 155 -5.88 -64.82 1.79
CA ARG A 155 -4.95 -65.63 2.60
C ARG A 155 -5.56 -66.92 3.23
N PRO A 156 -6.82 -66.96 3.72
CA PRO A 156 -7.39 -68.18 4.31
C PRO A 156 -7.81 -69.24 3.27
N LEU A 157 -7.97 -68.92 1.99
CA LEU A 157 -8.33 -69.91 0.95
C LEU A 157 -7.15 -70.76 0.49
N THR A 158 -5.91 -70.29 0.64
CA THR A 158 -4.69 -71.05 0.28
C THR A 158 -4.07 -71.80 1.45
N ALA A 159 -4.58 -71.64 2.68
CA ALA A 159 -4.09 -72.31 3.89
C ALA A 159 -4.95 -73.51 4.31
N GLY A 160 -6.03 -73.82 3.58
CA GLY A 160 -7.01 -74.87 3.89
C GLY A 160 -6.94 -76.14 3.04
N ASP A 161 -5.93 -76.33 2.19
CA ASP A 161 -5.81 -77.51 1.32
C ASP A 161 -4.55 -78.34 1.60
N ASN A 162 -4.38 -78.73 2.87
CA ASN A 162 -3.43 -79.76 3.32
C ASN A 162 -4.04 -80.53 4.51
N GLY A 163 -5.19 -81.15 4.28
CA GLY A 163 -5.86 -81.98 5.29
C GLY A 163 -6.84 -82.98 4.68
N GLY A 164 -6.35 -84.17 4.32
CA GLY A 164 -7.14 -85.34 3.95
C GLY A 164 -6.38 -86.23 2.96
N GLY A 165 -5.54 -87.17 3.43
CA GLY A 165 -5.92 -88.57 3.71
C GLY A 165 -5.51 -89.45 2.52
N PRO A 166 -5.12 -90.74 2.66
CA PRO A 166 -5.39 -91.69 3.75
C PRO A 166 -4.18 -92.10 4.61
#